data_AF-A0A443IB48-F1
#
_entry.id   AF-A0A443IB48-F1
#
_cell.length_a   1.000
_cell.length_b   1.000
_cell.length_c   1.000
_cell.angle_alpha   90.00
_cell.angle_beta   90.00
_cell.angle_gamma   90.00
#
_symmetry.space_group_name_H-M   'P 1'
#
loop_
_entity.id
_entity.type
_entity.pdbx_description
1 polymer ?
#
loop_
_entity_poly.entity_id
_entity_poly.type
_entity_poly.pdbx_seq_one_letter_code
_entity_poly.pdbx_strand_id
1 'polypeptide(L)'
;MQINVLGSAAGGGFPQWNCNCRNCHGVRNGTLPASARTQSSIAISDNGIDWILCNASPDIAHQIAATPELIKHDVLRGTAIGSIILTDSQIDHCTGLLSLREGCPHQVWCTPEVHDDLTTGFPIFPMLTHWNGGLQWHSIQPEQAFTTAICPALHITALPILSNAPPYSKYRGRPLPGHNIALFIEDTRTGKTLLYAPGLGEPDEQLMPWLQKADCLLIDGTLWQDNELATTGVGRNTGKDMGHLALAEEQGLIALLSSLPAERKILIHINNTNPILDESSVERQALTRQGIEVSWDGMHIEL
;
A
#
# COMPACT_ATOMS: atom_id res chain seq x y z
N MET A 1 10.04 1.42 -15.56
CA MET A 1 9.40 0.70 -14.44
C MET A 1 7.90 0.89 -14.52
N GLN A 2 7.17 -0.22 -14.54
CA GLN A 2 5.71 -0.25 -14.59
C GLN A 2 5.14 -0.46 -13.19
N ILE A 3 4.10 0.28 -12.84
CA ILE A 3 3.36 0.15 -11.58
C ILE A 3 1.86 0.11 -11.87
N ASN A 4 1.20 -0.93 -11.40
CA ASN A 4 -0.25 -1.10 -11.43
C ASN A 4 -0.80 -0.94 -10.02
N VAL A 5 -1.70 0.04 -9.83
CA VAL A 5 -2.47 0.16 -8.58
C VAL A 5 -3.60 -0.86 -8.62
N LEU A 6 -3.45 -1.93 -7.84
CA LEU A 6 -4.46 -3.00 -7.77
C LEU A 6 -5.63 -2.59 -6.89
N GLY A 7 -5.32 -1.97 -5.75
CA GLY A 7 -6.28 -1.40 -4.83
C GLY A 7 -5.75 -0.09 -4.26
N SER A 8 -6.66 0.88 -4.10
CA SER A 8 -6.31 2.26 -3.72
C SER A 8 -6.94 2.73 -2.39
N ALA A 9 -7.80 1.92 -1.77
CA ALA A 9 -8.43 2.25 -0.50
C ALA A 9 -7.61 1.77 0.71
N ALA A 10 -7.82 2.39 1.86
CA ALA A 10 -7.34 1.89 3.15
C ALA A 10 -8.11 0.62 3.58
N GLY A 11 -7.78 0.07 4.76
CA GLY A 11 -8.47 -1.07 5.37
C GLY A 11 -10.00 -0.92 5.35
N GLY A 12 -10.69 -1.99 4.92
CA GLY A 12 -12.15 -2.02 4.75
C GLY A 12 -12.64 -1.69 3.35
N GLY A 13 -11.82 -1.06 2.50
CA GLY A 13 -12.18 -0.70 1.13
C GLY A 13 -13.18 0.47 1.04
N PHE A 14 -13.62 0.77 -0.18
CA PHE A 14 -14.64 1.78 -0.45
C PHE A 14 -15.64 1.29 -1.52
N PRO A 15 -16.93 1.16 -1.20
CA PRO A 15 -17.55 1.37 0.10
C PRO A 15 -17.19 0.25 1.10
N GLN A 16 -16.89 0.62 2.35
CA GLN A 16 -16.63 -0.36 3.41
C GLN A 16 -17.91 -1.12 3.79
N TRP A 17 -17.84 -2.44 3.94
CA TRP A 17 -18.98 -3.36 4.04
C TRP A 17 -20.06 -2.97 5.08
N ASN A 18 -19.65 -2.43 6.24
CA ASN A 18 -20.55 -2.02 7.32
C ASN A 18 -20.68 -0.49 7.50
N CYS A 19 -20.11 0.32 6.60
CA CYS A 19 -20.10 1.76 6.75
C CYS A 19 -21.26 2.40 5.97
N ASN A 20 -21.96 3.35 6.58
CA ASN A 20 -22.99 4.17 5.94
C ASN A 20 -22.68 5.67 6.02
N CYS A 21 -21.40 6.03 6.12
CA CYS A 21 -21.00 7.43 5.98
C CYS A 21 -21.47 8.01 4.64
N ARG A 22 -21.47 9.34 4.50
CA ARG A 22 -21.89 10.05 3.28
C ARG A 22 -21.29 9.42 2.02
N ASN A 23 -19.99 9.13 2.03
CA ASN A 23 -19.29 8.57 0.88
C ASN A 23 -19.76 7.15 0.55
N CYS A 24 -19.75 6.23 1.53
CA CYS A 24 -20.16 4.84 1.32
C CYS A 24 -21.63 4.74 0.90
N HIS A 25 -22.51 5.51 1.54
CA HIS A 25 -23.92 5.58 1.15
C HIS A 25 -24.07 6.19 -0.26
N GLY A 26 -23.31 7.23 -0.57
CA GLY A 26 -23.36 7.93 -1.85
C GLY A 26 -22.95 7.05 -3.02
N VAL A 27 -21.83 6.34 -2.91
CA VAL A 27 -21.35 5.45 -3.99
C VAL A 27 -22.29 4.27 -4.21
N ARG A 28 -22.85 3.67 -3.13
CA ARG A 28 -23.83 2.57 -3.27
C ARG A 28 -25.10 2.98 -4.00
N ASN A 29 -25.57 4.21 -3.76
CA ASN A 29 -26.80 4.71 -4.36
C ASN A 29 -26.59 5.50 -5.66
N GLY A 30 -25.34 5.61 -6.14
CA GLY A 30 -25.01 6.40 -7.33
C GLY A 30 -25.29 7.91 -7.17
N THR A 31 -25.33 8.43 -5.94
CA THR A 31 -25.62 9.85 -5.64
C THR A 31 -24.37 10.67 -5.37
N LEU A 32 -23.19 10.06 -5.45
CA LEU A 32 -21.90 10.69 -5.22
C LEU A 32 -20.96 10.30 -6.37
N PRO A 33 -20.31 11.26 -7.06
CA PRO A 33 -19.40 10.96 -8.15
C PRO A 33 -18.09 10.39 -7.58
N ALA A 34 -18.07 9.09 -7.34
CA ALA A 34 -16.88 8.34 -6.93
C ALA A 34 -16.95 6.91 -7.44
N SER A 35 -15.79 6.29 -7.56
CA SER A 35 -15.64 4.88 -7.94
C SER A 35 -15.29 4.00 -6.73
N ALA A 36 -15.81 2.77 -6.72
CA ALA A 36 -15.44 1.77 -5.72
C ALA A 36 -13.94 1.43 -5.80
N ARG A 37 -13.35 1.04 -4.67
CA ARG A 37 -11.93 0.75 -4.50
C ARG A 37 -11.73 -0.40 -3.53
N THR A 38 -10.85 -1.31 -3.91
CA THR A 38 -10.33 -2.40 -3.08
C THR A 38 -9.17 -1.94 -2.22
N GLN A 39 -8.80 -2.75 -1.24
CA GLN A 39 -7.78 -2.43 -0.26
C GLN A 39 -6.37 -2.35 -0.86
N SER A 40 -5.54 -1.47 -0.29
CA SER A 40 -4.25 -1.04 -0.82
C SER A 40 -3.32 -2.18 -1.24
N SER A 41 -2.96 -2.19 -2.51
CA SER A 41 -1.96 -3.08 -3.09
C SER A 41 -1.50 -2.54 -4.43
N ILE A 42 -0.23 -2.74 -4.75
CA ILE A 42 0.33 -2.42 -6.07
C ILE A 42 1.09 -3.62 -6.63
N ALA A 43 1.22 -3.70 -7.95
CA ALA A 43 2.16 -4.58 -8.61
C ALA A 43 3.19 -3.74 -9.37
N ILE A 44 4.47 -4.12 -9.27
CA ILE A 44 5.57 -3.45 -9.97
C ILE A 44 6.30 -4.42 -10.90
N SER A 45 6.80 -3.93 -12.03
CA SER A 45 7.54 -4.75 -13.00
C SER A 45 8.60 -3.92 -13.73
N ASP A 46 9.72 -4.57 -14.08
CA ASP A 46 10.70 -4.04 -15.02
C ASP A 46 10.47 -4.51 -16.47
N ASN A 47 9.65 -5.53 -16.70
CA ASN A 47 9.51 -6.17 -18.01
C ASN A 47 8.05 -6.28 -18.51
N GLY A 48 7.06 -5.96 -17.67
CA GLY A 48 5.63 -6.06 -17.97
C GLY A 48 5.08 -7.49 -18.05
N ILE A 49 5.90 -8.50 -17.77
CA ILE A 49 5.59 -9.93 -17.89
C ILE A 49 5.57 -10.61 -16.54
N ASP A 50 6.56 -10.36 -15.70
CA ASP A 50 6.64 -10.85 -14.33
C ASP A 50 6.50 -9.67 -13.36
N TRP A 51 5.78 -9.89 -12.27
CA TRP A 51 5.35 -8.82 -11.37
C TRP A 51 5.71 -9.14 -9.93
N ILE A 52 6.21 -8.13 -9.22
CA ILE A 52 6.32 -8.13 -7.76
C ILE A 52 5.04 -7.53 -7.20
N LEU A 53 4.37 -8.26 -6.32
CA LEU A 53 3.22 -7.76 -5.57
C LEU A 53 3.68 -7.07 -4.29
N CYS A 54 3.28 -5.82 -4.05
CA CYS A 54 3.50 -5.12 -2.79
C CYS A 54 2.20 -5.12 -1.99
N ASN A 55 2.21 -5.82 -0.85
CA ASN A 55 1.07 -6.17 0.00
C ASN A 55 0.03 -7.05 -0.70
N ALA A 56 -0.42 -8.09 0.00
CA ALA A 56 -1.46 -9.02 -0.47
C ALA A 56 -2.77 -8.73 0.27
N SER A 57 -3.62 -7.91 -0.34
CA SER A 57 -4.87 -7.48 0.29
C SER A 57 -5.92 -8.61 0.41
N PRO A 58 -6.91 -8.51 1.31
CA PRO A 58 -8.07 -9.41 1.31
C PRO A 58 -8.80 -9.51 -0.04
N ASP A 59 -8.72 -8.46 -0.86
CA ASP A 59 -9.38 -8.37 -2.17
C ASP A 59 -8.55 -8.98 -3.31
N ILE A 60 -7.42 -9.64 -3.01
CA ILE A 60 -6.41 -10.06 -4.00
C ILE A 60 -6.99 -10.90 -5.15
N ALA A 61 -7.98 -11.76 -4.89
CA ALA A 61 -8.59 -12.58 -5.93
C ALA A 61 -9.35 -11.71 -6.96
N HIS A 62 -10.03 -10.66 -6.50
CA HIS A 62 -10.69 -9.70 -7.37
C HIS A 62 -9.66 -8.82 -8.10
N GLN A 63 -8.63 -8.37 -7.39
CA GLN A 63 -7.55 -7.55 -7.94
C GLN A 63 -6.81 -8.25 -9.08
N ILE A 64 -6.46 -9.53 -8.90
CA ILE A 64 -5.83 -10.35 -9.95
C ILE A 64 -6.79 -10.53 -11.13
N ALA A 65 -8.07 -10.84 -10.88
CA ALA A 65 -9.04 -11.02 -11.94
C ALA A 65 -9.29 -9.75 -12.77
N ALA A 66 -9.16 -8.58 -12.14
CA ALA A 66 -9.31 -7.27 -12.78
C ALA A 66 -8.03 -6.79 -13.51
N THR A 67 -6.90 -7.49 -13.36
CA THR A 67 -5.60 -7.09 -13.90
C THR A 67 -5.05 -8.18 -14.83
N PRO A 68 -5.35 -8.13 -16.14
CA PRO A 68 -4.96 -9.18 -17.10
C PRO A 68 -3.45 -9.47 -17.13
N GLU A 69 -2.61 -8.48 -16.85
CA GLU A 69 -1.14 -8.60 -16.79
C GLU A 69 -0.67 -9.56 -15.69
N LEU A 70 -1.52 -9.86 -14.70
CA LEU A 70 -1.21 -10.81 -13.62
C LEU A 70 -1.55 -12.27 -13.96
N ILE A 71 -2.16 -12.52 -15.12
CA ILE A 71 -2.61 -13.84 -15.58
C ILE A 71 -1.61 -14.42 -16.59
N LYS A 72 -1.10 -15.64 -16.33
CA LYS A 72 -0.29 -16.38 -17.33
C LYS A 72 -1.20 -17.25 -18.20
N HIS A 73 -1.45 -16.79 -19.43
CA HIS A 73 -2.38 -17.42 -20.37
C HIS A 73 -1.82 -18.66 -21.10
N ASP A 74 -0.52 -18.89 -21.06
CA ASP A 74 0.20 -19.97 -21.75
C ASP A 74 0.30 -21.27 -20.92
N VAL A 75 -0.22 -21.27 -19.69
CA VAL A 75 -0.18 -22.40 -18.77
C VAL A 75 -1.56 -22.73 -18.22
N LEU A 76 -1.78 -24.00 -17.84
CA LEU A 76 -3.04 -24.43 -17.22
C LEU A 76 -3.21 -23.88 -15.79
N ARG A 77 -2.10 -23.64 -15.08
CA ARG A 77 -2.05 -23.02 -13.75
C ARG A 77 -0.80 -22.15 -13.66
N GLY A 78 -0.98 -20.87 -13.36
CA GLY A 78 0.11 -19.94 -13.15
C GLY A 78 -0.40 -18.52 -12.94
N THR A 79 0.49 -17.67 -12.44
CA THR A 79 0.30 -16.23 -12.28
C THR A 79 1.59 -15.52 -12.67
N ALA A 80 1.48 -14.26 -13.07
CA ALA A 80 2.61 -13.38 -13.32
C ALA A 80 3.32 -12.92 -12.03
N ILE A 81 2.68 -13.12 -10.86
CA ILE A 81 3.25 -12.76 -9.57
C ILE A 81 4.40 -13.73 -9.23
N GLY A 82 5.63 -13.24 -9.29
CA GLY A 82 6.83 -14.03 -9.01
C GLY A 82 7.46 -13.76 -7.63
N SER A 83 7.10 -12.66 -6.99
CA SER A 83 7.54 -12.30 -5.64
C SER A 83 6.50 -11.42 -4.97
N ILE A 84 6.44 -11.49 -3.63
CA ILE A 84 5.54 -10.68 -2.80
C ILE A 84 6.41 -9.95 -1.78
N ILE A 85 6.24 -8.63 -1.65
CA ILE A 85 6.86 -7.80 -0.62
C ILE A 85 5.76 -7.35 0.35
N LEU A 86 5.97 -7.54 1.64
CA LEU A 86 5.06 -7.03 2.69
C LEU A 86 5.70 -5.83 3.36
N THR A 87 5.00 -4.69 3.37
CA THR A 87 5.48 -3.45 4.00
C THR A 87 5.21 -3.42 5.51
N ASP A 88 4.29 -4.26 5.98
CA ASP A 88 3.97 -4.44 7.40
C ASP A 88 3.23 -5.79 7.59
N SER A 89 2.81 -6.06 8.83
CA SER A 89 2.06 -7.26 9.22
C SER A 89 0.55 -6.99 9.35
N GLN A 90 0.01 -5.89 8.81
CA GLN A 90 -1.40 -5.57 8.98
C GLN A 90 -2.32 -6.58 8.27
N ILE A 91 -3.52 -6.78 8.82
CA ILE A 91 -4.49 -7.76 8.29
C ILE A 91 -4.85 -7.42 6.83
N ASP A 92 -5.03 -6.14 6.53
CA ASP A 92 -5.34 -5.63 5.20
C ASP A 92 -4.19 -5.73 4.19
N HIS A 93 -2.97 -5.99 4.64
CA HIS A 93 -1.80 -6.18 3.76
C HIS A 93 -1.29 -7.63 3.67
N CYS A 94 -1.78 -8.53 4.53
CA CYS A 94 -1.30 -9.93 4.58
C CYS A 94 -2.39 -10.98 4.31
N THR A 95 -3.67 -10.68 4.52
CA THR A 95 -4.75 -11.70 4.41
C THR A 95 -4.84 -12.33 3.03
N GLY A 96 -4.49 -11.59 1.97
CA GLY A 96 -4.50 -12.09 0.60
C GLY A 96 -3.61 -13.31 0.39
N LEU A 97 -2.55 -13.48 1.20
CA LEU A 97 -1.67 -14.65 1.15
C LEU A 97 -2.46 -15.96 1.32
N LEU A 98 -3.51 -15.95 2.15
CA LEU A 98 -4.37 -17.11 2.36
C LEU A 98 -5.10 -17.52 1.08
N SER A 99 -5.49 -16.56 0.24
CA SER A 99 -6.17 -16.78 -1.05
C SER A 99 -5.23 -17.25 -2.16
N LEU A 100 -3.91 -17.15 -1.96
CA LEU A 100 -2.89 -17.57 -2.94
C LEU A 100 -2.37 -19.00 -2.70
N ARG A 101 -2.86 -19.70 -1.67
CA ARG A 101 -2.35 -21.01 -1.22
C ARG A 101 -2.35 -22.10 -2.30
N GLU A 102 -3.29 -22.09 -3.24
CA GLU A 102 -3.35 -23.05 -4.35
C GLU A 102 -2.22 -22.86 -5.37
N GLY A 103 -1.51 -21.72 -5.32
CA GLY A 103 -0.36 -21.38 -6.14
C GLY A 103 1.00 -21.54 -5.46
N CYS A 104 1.06 -22.01 -4.21
CA CYS A 104 2.33 -22.19 -3.50
C CYS A 104 3.30 -23.15 -4.24
N PRO A 105 4.62 -22.95 -4.11
CA PRO A 105 5.29 -22.03 -3.18
C PRO A 105 5.39 -20.58 -3.68
N HIS A 106 5.35 -19.61 -2.74
CA HIS A 106 5.51 -18.17 -3.03
C HIS A 106 6.78 -17.61 -2.39
N GLN A 107 7.50 -16.72 -3.10
CA GLN A 107 8.64 -16.00 -2.54
C GLN A 107 8.13 -14.74 -1.82
N VAL A 108 8.26 -14.69 -0.49
CA VAL A 108 7.72 -13.60 0.35
C VAL A 108 8.85 -12.88 1.06
N TRP A 109 8.99 -11.59 0.76
CA TRP A 109 9.97 -10.69 1.33
C TRP A 109 9.33 -9.85 2.42
N CYS A 110 9.86 -9.95 3.64
CA CYS A 110 9.45 -9.10 4.75
C CYS A 110 10.57 -9.01 5.80
N THR A 111 10.48 -8.01 6.67
CA THR A 111 11.42 -7.85 7.80
C THR A 111 11.27 -9.01 8.80
N PRO A 112 12.29 -9.25 9.65
CA PRO A 112 12.18 -10.21 10.76
C PRO A 112 10.99 -9.96 11.68
N GLU A 113 10.65 -8.70 11.93
CA GLU A 113 9.54 -8.28 12.79
C GLU A 113 8.18 -8.68 12.18
N VAL A 114 7.98 -8.42 10.88
CA VAL A 114 6.78 -8.85 10.16
C VAL A 114 6.69 -10.37 10.11
N HIS A 115 7.82 -11.06 9.89
CA HIS A 115 7.85 -12.52 9.90
C HIS A 115 7.50 -13.11 11.29
N ASP A 116 7.96 -12.49 12.38
CA ASP A 116 7.60 -12.92 13.74
C ASP A 116 6.10 -12.77 14.02
N ASP A 117 5.49 -11.65 13.63
CA ASP A 117 4.03 -11.47 13.69
C ASP A 117 3.28 -12.53 12.88
N LEU A 118 3.76 -12.80 11.65
CA LEU A 118 3.15 -13.74 10.70
C LEU A 118 3.49 -15.22 10.96
N THR A 119 4.27 -15.51 11.99
CA THR A 119 4.54 -16.87 12.50
C THR A 119 3.95 -17.10 13.88
N THR A 120 3.45 -16.06 14.55
CA THR A 120 2.91 -16.14 15.92
C THR A 120 1.47 -15.63 16.01
N GLY A 121 1.26 -14.32 16.06
CA GLY A 121 -0.04 -13.70 16.30
C GLY A 121 -1.02 -13.88 15.14
N PHE A 122 -0.54 -13.87 13.90
CA PHE A 122 -1.31 -14.23 12.71
C PHE A 122 -0.51 -15.24 11.88
N PRO A 123 -0.52 -16.54 12.24
CA PRO A 123 0.49 -17.51 11.81
C PRO A 123 0.30 -18.01 10.37
N ILE A 124 0.24 -17.11 9.38
CA ILE A 124 0.08 -17.42 7.96
C ILE A 124 1.25 -18.29 7.46
N PHE A 125 2.50 -17.98 7.83
CA PHE A 125 3.66 -18.78 7.41
C PHE A 125 3.52 -20.24 7.85
N PRO A 126 3.34 -20.56 9.16
CA PRO A 126 3.07 -21.91 9.62
C PRO A 126 1.86 -22.55 8.94
N MET A 127 0.74 -21.83 8.84
CA MET A 127 -0.49 -22.35 8.23
C MET A 127 -0.28 -22.80 6.78
N LEU A 128 0.42 -21.99 5.98
CA LEU A 128 0.58 -22.26 4.55
C LEU A 128 1.68 -23.26 4.23
N THR A 129 2.53 -23.67 5.19
CA THR A 129 3.49 -24.77 4.98
C THR A 129 2.81 -26.07 4.48
N HIS A 130 1.55 -26.27 4.85
CA HIS A 130 0.74 -27.42 4.43
C HIS A 130 0.30 -27.38 2.96
N TRP A 131 0.54 -26.28 2.24
CA TRP A 131 0.27 -26.12 0.81
C TRP A 131 1.57 -26.07 0.02
N ASN A 132 2.03 -27.22 -0.47
CA ASN A 132 3.17 -27.33 -1.40
C ASN A 132 4.42 -26.50 -1.01
N GLY A 133 4.80 -26.55 0.27
CA GLY A 133 5.95 -25.81 0.81
C GLY A 133 5.64 -24.41 1.33
N GLY A 134 4.47 -23.83 1.00
CA GLY A 134 4.00 -22.57 1.56
C GLY A 134 4.79 -21.34 1.13
N LEU A 135 4.92 -20.40 2.06
CA LEU A 135 5.62 -19.13 1.85
C LEU A 135 7.12 -19.30 2.15
N GLN A 136 7.96 -19.01 1.16
CA GLN A 136 9.41 -18.99 1.29
C GLN A 136 9.84 -17.60 1.75
N TRP A 137 10.26 -17.49 3.01
CA TRP A 137 10.66 -16.21 3.60
C TRP A 137 12.03 -15.75 3.09
N HIS A 138 12.08 -14.51 2.61
CA HIS A 138 13.30 -13.75 2.34
C HIS A 138 13.35 -12.55 3.27
N SER A 139 14.42 -12.46 4.06
CA SER A 139 14.57 -11.38 5.04
C SER A 139 14.90 -10.06 4.34
N ILE A 140 14.12 -9.02 4.63
CA ILE A 140 14.45 -7.64 4.29
C ILE A 140 15.26 -7.05 5.44
N GLN A 141 16.47 -6.58 5.13
CA GLN A 141 17.26 -5.75 6.04
C GLN A 141 17.01 -4.28 5.68
N PRO A 142 16.43 -3.47 6.59
CA PRO A 142 16.21 -2.06 6.32
C PRO A 142 17.48 -1.33 5.90
N GLU A 143 17.33 -0.31 5.06
CA GLU A 143 18.39 0.54 4.49
C GLU A 143 19.40 -0.20 3.60
N GLN A 144 19.24 -1.51 3.40
CA GLN A 144 20.03 -2.29 2.45
C GLN A 144 19.21 -2.58 1.21
N ALA A 145 19.79 -2.25 0.04
CA ALA A 145 19.16 -2.54 -1.23
C ALA A 145 19.14 -4.06 -1.51
N PHE A 146 18.03 -4.55 -2.03
CA PHE A 146 17.86 -5.91 -2.52
C PHE A 146 17.16 -5.92 -3.88
N THR A 147 17.22 -7.06 -4.56
CA THR A 147 16.52 -7.30 -5.82
C THR A 147 15.79 -8.63 -5.73
N THR A 148 14.74 -8.80 -6.54
CA THR A 148 14.08 -10.11 -6.71
C THR A 148 14.58 -10.78 -7.98
N ALA A 149 14.47 -12.10 -8.07
CA ALA A 149 14.91 -12.84 -9.25
C ALA A 149 14.10 -12.52 -10.52
N ILE A 150 12.85 -12.09 -10.38
CA ILE A 150 11.92 -11.87 -11.50
C ILE A 150 11.97 -10.46 -12.09
N CYS A 151 12.41 -9.47 -11.31
CA CYS A 151 12.62 -8.09 -11.76
C CYS A 151 14.01 -7.61 -11.33
N PRO A 152 15.10 -8.12 -11.95
CA PRO A 152 16.47 -7.83 -11.51
C PRO A 152 16.89 -6.37 -11.74
N ALA A 153 16.19 -5.60 -12.58
CA ALA A 153 16.51 -4.19 -12.79
C ALA A 153 15.96 -3.28 -11.68
N LEU A 154 15.02 -3.75 -10.87
CA LEU A 154 14.42 -2.98 -9.77
C LEU A 154 15.23 -3.19 -8.49
N HIS A 155 16.03 -2.19 -8.13
CA HIS A 155 16.72 -2.12 -6.84
C HIS A 155 15.76 -1.55 -5.80
N ILE A 156 15.51 -2.30 -4.73
CA ILE A 156 14.52 -1.96 -3.70
C ILE A 156 15.25 -1.76 -2.38
N THR A 157 15.05 -0.59 -1.75
CA THR A 157 15.53 -0.28 -0.41
C THR A 157 14.33 -0.09 0.50
N ALA A 158 14.24 -0.90 1.55
CA ALA A 158 13.23 -0.75 2.59
C ALA A 158 13.66 0.32 3.60
N LEU A 159 12.79 1.29 3.88
CA LEU A 159 13.04 2.39 4.79
C LEU A 159 12.14 2.25 6.01
N PRO A 160 12.69 2.14 7.23
CA PRO A 160 11.90 2.16 8.45
C PRO A 160 10.98 3.38 8.50
N ILE A 161 9.72 3.16 8.86
CA ILE A 161 8.78 4.25 9.15
C ILE A 161 8.14 4.03 10.51
N LEU A 162 7.97 5.11 11.26
CA LEU A 162 7.34 5.05 12.57
C LEU A 162 5.83 4.85 12.41
N SER A 163 5.38 3.62 12.63
CA SER A 163 3.96 3.29 12.78
C SER A 163 3.79 2.14 13.78
N ASN A 164 2.55 1.89 14.19
CA ASN A 164 2.23 0.91 15.22
C ASN A 164 2.07 -0.48 14.62
N ALA A 165 2.58 -1.50 15.32
CA ALA A 165 2.29 -2.90 14.99
C ALA A 165 0.76 -3.16 15.04
N PRO A 166 0.24 -4.14 14.29
CA PRO A 166 -1.19 -4.43 14.26
C PRO A 166 -1.71 -4.84 15.64
N PRO A 167 -3.02 -4.69 15.93
CA PRO A 167 -3.58 -4.99 17.25
C PRO A 167 -3.34 -6.41 17.78
N TYR A 168 -3.14 -7.40 16.89
CA TYR A 168 -2.86 -8.78 17.27
C TYR A 168 -1.39 -9.02 17.64
N SER A 169 -0.49 -8.10 17.30
CA SER A 169 0.94 -8.24 17.53
C SER A 169 1.27 -8.12 19.03
N LYS A 170 2.21 -8.93 19.51
CA LYS A 170 2.78 -8.79 20.86
C LYS A 170 3.53 -7.46 21.06
N TYR A 171 3.89 -6.80 19.96
CA TYR A 171 4.57 -5.50 19.92
C TYR A 171 3.61 -4.31 19.79
N ARG A 172 2.29 -4.51 19.86
CA ARG A 172 1.32 -3.42 19.85
C ARG A 172 1.66 -2.37 20.93
N GLY A 173 1.77 -1.10 20.52
CA GLY A 173 2.17 0.01 21.38
C GLY A 173 3.66 0.10 21.71
N ARG A 174 4.49 -0.79 21.12
CA ARG A 174 5.95 -0.84 21.26
C ARG A 174 6.60 -1.15 19.91
N PRO A 175 6.43 -0.28 18.89
CA PRO A 175 6.91 -0.57 17.55
C PRO A 175 8.43 -0.61 17.49
N LEU A 176 8.94 -1.47 16.60
CA LEU A 176 10.35 -1.64 16.27
C LEU A 176 10.56 -1.14 14.83
N PRO A 177 11.78 -0.71 14.45
CA PRO A 177 12.08 -0.16 13.12
C PRO A 177 11.81 -1.08 11.91
N GLY A 178 11.40 -2.33 12.12
CA GLY A 178 11.03 -3.25 11.04
C GLY A 178 9.52 -3.57 10.92
N HIS A 179 8.66 -3.10 11.83
CA HIS A 179 7.22 -3.43 11.73
C HIS A 179 6.53 -2.76 10.54
N ASN A 180 7.02 -1.59 10.14
CA ASN A 180 6.48 -0.82 9.03
C ASN A 180 7.65 -0.27 8.23
N ILE A 181 7.61 -0.47 6.92
CA ILE A 181 8.61 0.02 5.98
C ILE A 181 7.95 0.74 4.80
N ALA A 182 8.57 1.81 4.32
CA ALA A 182 8.36 2.33 2.98
C ALA A 182 9.32 1.62 2.00
N LEU A 183 8.99 1.61 0.72
CA LEU A 183 9.84 1.06 -0.33
C LEU A 183 10.34 2.18 -1.24
N PHE A 184 11.66 2.37 -1.29
CA PHE A 184 12.31 3.16 -2.33
C PHE A 184 12.77 2.22 -3.44
N ILE A 185 12.27 2.41 -4.65
CA ILE A 185 12.47 1.52 -5.78
C ILE A 185 13.15 2.31 -6.90
N GLU A 186 14.30 1.83 -7.37
CA GLU A 186 15.08 2.40 -8.45
C GLU A 186 15.14 1.43 -9.64
N ASP A 187 14.72 1.89 -10.82
CA ASP A 187 14.95 1.17 -12.07
C ASP A 187 16.35 1.48 -12.57
N THR A 188 17.28 0.55 -12.37
CA THR A 188 18.71 0.72 -12.69
C THR A 188 18.98 0.97 -14.18
N ARG A 189 18.01 0.73 -15.07
CA ARG A 189 18.15 0.95 -16.52
C ARG A 189 17.93 2.42 -16.89
N THR A 190 17.06 3.11 -16.16
CA THR A 190 16.66 4.50 -16.46
C THR A 190 17.09 5.49 -15.38
N GLY A 191 17.41 5.00 -14.17
CA GLY A 191 17.65 5.82 -12.99
C GLY A 191 16.38 6.40 -12.38
N LYS A 192 15.19 6.03 -12.89
CA LYS A 192 13.91 6.54 -12.38
C LYS A 192 13.51 5.85 -11.08
N THR A 193 12.93 6.63 -10.17
CA THR A 193 12.73 6.24 -8.78
C THR A 193 11.30 6.44 -8.29
N LEU A 194 10.81 5.50 -7.50
CA LEU A 194 9.52 5.53 -6.82
C LEU A 194 9.75 5.42 -5.31
N LEU A 195 9.10 6.28 -4.52
CA LEU A 195 8.91 6.04 -3.10
C LEU A 195 7.45 5.65 -2.84
N TYR A 196 7.24 4.41 -2.39
CA TYR A 196 5.95 3.87 -2.00
C TYR A 196 5.84 3.78 -0.47
N ALA A 197 4.95 4.58 0.11
CA ALA A 197 4.70 4.62 1.56
C ALA A 197 3.18 4.73 1.82
N PRO A 198 2.42 3.63 1.71
CA PRO A 198 0.95 3.65 1.80
C PRO A 198 0.44 3.97 3.21
N GLY A 199 1.22 3.68 4.24
CA GLY A 199 1.02 4.19 5.60
C GLY A 199 2.19 5.11 5.93
N LEU A 200 1.91 6.38 6.26
CA LEU A 200 2.93 7.35 6.58
C LEU A 200 2.46 8.26 7.72
N GLY A 201 3.12 8.13 8.86
CA GLY A 201 3.04 9.10 9.95
C GLY A 201 3.83 10.36 9.65
N GLU A 202 4.17 11.14 10.68
CA GLU A 202 5.05 12.30 10.51
C GLU A 202 6.45 11.85 10.00
N PRO A 203 6.90 12.32 8.83
CA PRO A 203 8.21 11.93 8.30
C PRO A 203 9.34 12.50 9.17
N ASP A 204 10.31 11.65 9.50
CA ASP A 204 11.47 12.04 10.27
C ASP A 204 12.64 12.49 9.37
N GLU A 205 13.73 12.93 10.01
CA GLU A 205 14.94 13.37 9.32
C GLU A 205 15.60 12.26 8.47
N GLN A 206 15.29 10.98 8.75
CA GLN A 206 15.84 9.84 8.00
C GLN A 206 15.07 9.60 6.70
N LEU A 207 13.74 9.78 6.70
CA LEU A 207 12.91 9.59 5.52
C LEU A 207 12.97 10.79 4.55
N MET A 208 13.17 12.00 5.06
CA MET A 208 13.16 13.24 4.25
C MET A 208 14.12 13.23 3.04
N PRO A 209 15.39 12.78 3.16
CA PRO A 209 16.28 12.67 2.00
C PRO A 209 15.75 11.75 0.89
N TRP A 210 15.04 10.68 1.23
CA TRP A 210 14.45 9.75 0.26
C TRP A 210 13.24 10.34 -0.44
N LEU A 211 12.39 11.05 0.30
CA LEU A 211 11.29 11.85 -0.24
C LEU A 211 11.77 12.90 -1.25
N GLN A 212 12.92 13.53 -0.98
CA GLN A 212 13.53 14.51 -1.88
C GLN A 212 14.19 13.87 -3.12
N LYS A 213 14.65 12.62 -3.01
CA LYS A 213 15.33 11.91 -4.10
C LYS A 213 14.36 11.34 -5.15
N ALA A 214 13.15 10.95 -4.75
CA ALA A 214 12.23 10.20 -5.61
C ALA A 214 11.65 11.04 -6.78
N ASP A 215 11.59 10.45 -7.97
CA ASP A 215 10.90 11.05 -9.14
C ASP A 215 9.38 10.99 -8.99
N CYS A 216 8.87 9.88 -8.41
CA CYS A 216 7.46 9.65 -8.14
C CYS A 216 7.23 9.31 -6.67
N LEU A 217 6.24 9.95 -6.07
CA LEU A 217 5.76 9.69 -4.72
C LEU A 217 4.39 9.02 -4.79
N LEU A 218 4.27 7.81 -4.25
CA LEU A 218 3.00 7.11 -4.05
C LEU A 218 2.79 6.89 -2.55
N ILE A 219 2.10 7.84 -1.92
CA ILE A 219 2.14 8.05 -0.46
C ILE A 219 0.71 7.98 0.13
N ASP A 220 0.64 7.68 1.42
CA ASP A 220 -0.55 7.72 2.26
C ASP A 220 -1.52 8.87 1.93
N GLY A 221 -2.79 8.53 1.77
CA GLY A 221 -3.91 9.46 1.56
C GLY A 221 -5.08 9.15 2.48
N THR A 222 -4.83 8.55 3.64
CA THR A 222 -5.85 7.90 4.48
C THR A 222 -6.92 8.89 4.90
N LEU A 223 -6.55 10.01 5.53
CA LEU A 223 -7.50 10.98 6.09
C LEU A 223 -7.22 12.39 5.60
N TRP A 224 -8.28 13.15 5.33
CA TRP A 224 -8.18 14.58 5.05
C TRP A 224 -7.83 15.38 6.30
N GLN A 225 -8.47 15.07 7.43
CA GLN A 225 -8.24 15.68 8.74
C GLN A 225 -7.94 14.62 9.80
N ASP A 226 -7.16 14.98 10.83
CA ASP A 226 -6.75 14.02 11.86
C ASP A 226 -7.95 13.40 12.62
N ASN A 227 -9.02 14.16 12.82
CA ASN A 227 -10.22 13.71 13.52
C ASN A 227 -11.37 13.23 12.60
N GLU A 228 -11.09 12.93 11.33
CA GLU A 228 -12.11 12.66 10.30
C GLU A 228 -13.09 11.53 10.69
N LEU A 229 -12.61 10.46 11.35
CA LEU A 229 -13.48 9.36 11.80
C LEU A 229 -14.50 9.81 12.86
N ALA A 230 -14.08 10.69 13.78
CA ALA A 230 -14.94 11.25 14.80
C ALA A 230 -15.94 12.24 14.20
N THR A 231 -15.48 13.12 13.30
CA THR A 231 -16.33 14.07 12.56
C THR A 231 -17.40 13.35 11.73
N THR A 232 -17.05 12.20 11.15
CA THR A 232 -17.97 11.38 10.34
C THR A 232 -18.86 10.46 11.21
N GLY A 233 -18.57 10.32 12.50
CA GLY A 233 -19.34 9.50 13.44
C GLY A 233 -19.14 7.99 13.30
N VAL A 234 -18.07 7.55 12.64
CA VAL A 234 -17.78 6.13 12.36
C VAL A 234 -16.65 5.55 13.21
N GLY A 235 -16.01 6.37 14.04
CA GLY A 235 -14.92 5.94 14.92
C GLY A 235 -14.50 7.03 15.90
N ARG A 236 -13.52 6.72 16.75
CA ARG A 236 -12.94 7.68 17.72
C ARG A 236 -11.45 7.90 17.55
N ASN A 237 -10.75 6.98 16.88
CA ASN A 237 -9.32 7.07 16.66
C ASN A 237 -9.02 8.25 15.74
N THR A 238 -7.94 8.99 16.04
CA THR A 238 -7.38 9.98 15.14
C THR A 238 -6.47 9.33 14.09
N GLY A 239 -6.06 10.09 13.08
CA GLY A 239 -4.99 9.69 12.16
C GLY A 239 -3.71 9.35 12.90
N LYS A 240 -3.31 10.18 13.87
CA LYS A 240 -2.15 9.92 14.74
C LYS A 240 -2.26 8.62 15.53
N ASP A 241 -3.44 8.28 16.07
CA ASP A 241 -3.66 7.01 16.77
C ASP A 241 -3.46 5.79 15.85
N MET A 242 -3.70 5.98 14.55
CA MET A 242 -3.57 4.97 13.50
C MET A 242 -2.21 5.03 12.77
N GLY A 243 -1.36 6.02 13.07
CA GLY A 243 -0.06 6.19 12.40
C GLY A 243 -0.14 6.85 11.02
N HIS A 244 -1.13 7.69 10.77
CA HIS A 244 -1.35 8.40 9.51
C HIS A 244 -1.24 9.92 9.69
N LEU A 245 -0.47 10.59 8.83
CA LEU A 245 -0.42 12.03 8.73
C LEU A 245 -1.58 12.54 7.87
N ALA A 246 -2.50 13.30 8.47
CA ALA A 246 -3.63 13.86 7.75
C ALA A 246 -3.18 14.88 6.67
N LEU A 247 -3.97 14.95 5.60
CA LEU A 247 -3.63 15.72 4.40
C LEU A 247 -3.62 17.24 4.63
N ALA A 248 -4.69 17.77 5.25
CA ALA A 248 -5.01 19.20 5.24
C ALA A 248 -4.70 19.94 6.57
N GLU A 249 -3.88 19.34 7.43
CA GLU A 249 -3.35 20.03 8.61
C GLU A 249 -2.33 21.11 8.21
N GLU A 250 -2.03 22.08 9.10
CA GLU A 250 -1.09 23.17 8.82
C GLU A 250 0.31 22.66 8.43
N GLN A 251 0.76 21.58 9.10
CA GLN A 251 1.97 20.81 8.79
C GLN A 251 1.60 19.43 8.22
N GLY A 252 0.49 19.36 7.49
CA GLY A 252 -0.05 18.14 6.91
C GLY A 252 0.67 17.70 5.65
N LEU A 253 0.27 16.53 5.14
CA LEU A 253 0.94 15.89 4.01
C LEU A 253 0.89 16.72 2.73
N ILE A 254 -0.16 17.52 2.51
CA ILE A 254 -0.25 18.40 1.33
C ILE A 254 0.86 19.45 1.34
N ALA A 255 1.12 20.08 2.50
CA ALA A 255 2.17 21.08 2.65
C ALA A 255 3.55 20.46 2.42
N LEU A 256 3.78 19.25 2.96
CA LEU A 256 5.00 18.49 2.72
C LEU A 256 5.18 18.17 1.23
N LEU A 257 4.19 17.54 0.60
CA LEU A 257 4.26 17.14 -0.82
C LEU A 257 4.51 18.33 -1.74
N SER A 258 3.92 19.49 -1.45
CA SER A 258 4.16 20.73 -2.21
C SER A 258 5.59 21.25 -2.10
N SER A 259 6.33 20.93 -1.04
CA SER A 259 7.74 21.30 -0.89
C SER A 259 8.72 20.36 -1.61
N LEU A 260 8.28 19.16 -2.00
CA LEU A 260 9.14 18.12 -2.57
C LEU A 260 9.30 18.28 -4.10
N PRO A 261 10.48 17.92 -4.65
CA PRO A 261 10.80 18.12 -6.07
C PRO A 261 10.23 17.06 -7.01
N ALA A 262 9.64 15.98 -6.48
CA ALA A 262 9.11 14.87 -7.27
C ALA A 262 8.19 15.34 -8.41
N GLU A 263 8.38 14.77 -9.60
CA GLU A 263 7.62 15.10 -10.81
C GLU A 263 6.14 14.69 -10.66
N ARG A 264 5.90 13.56 -9.99
CA ARG A 264 4.56 12.98 -9.80
C ARG A 264 4.30 12.68 -8.34
N LYS A 265 3.15 13.12 -7.83
CA LYS A 265 2.75 12.99 -6.42
C LYS A 265 1.35 12.40 -6.37
N ILE A 266 1.21 11.20 -5.84
CA ILE A 266 -0.01 10.40 -5.92
C ILE A 266 -0.37 9.89 -4.52
N LEU A 267 -1.61 10.13 -4.11
CA LEU A 267 -2.17 9.60 -2.87
C LEU A 267 -2.74 8.19 -3.09
N ILE A 268 -2.45 7.27 -2.17
CA ILE A 268 -2.97 5.89 -2.12
C ILE A 268 -3.42 5.54 -0.70
N HIS A 269 -4.01 4.36 -0.47
CA HIS A 269 -4.48 3.93 0.84
C HIS A 269 -5.50 4.92 1.44
N ILE A 270 -6.54 5.23 0.67
CA ILE A 270 -7.50 6.30 0.99
C ILE A 270 -8.66 5.73 1.80
N ASN A 271 -8.94 6.27 2.99
CA ASN A 271 -10.03 5.77 3.81
C ASN A 271 -11.40 6.12 3.22
N ASN A 272 -12.39 5.28 3.45
CA ASN A 272 -13.75 5.47 2.91
C ASN A 272 -14.44 6.77 3.38
N THR A 273 -13.98 7.38 4.47
CA THR A 273 -14.48 8.67 4.97
C THR A 273 -13.89 9.88 4.25
N ASN A 274 -12.79 9.71 3.52
CA ASN A 274 -12.02 10.84 3.02
C ASN A 274 -12.77 11.57 1.89
N PRO A 275 -13.02 12.89 2.01
CA PRO A 275 -13.74 13.66 1.00
C PRO A 275 -13.07 13.70 -0.37
N ILE A 276 -11.78 13.38 -0.49
CA ILE A 276 -11.07 13.34 -1.79
C ILE A 276 -11.57 12.22 -2.72
N LEU A 277 -12.34 11.26 -2.18
CA LEU A 277 -13.01 10.22 -2.95
C LEU A 277 -14.17 10.77 -3.78
N ASP A 278 -14.86 11.82 -3.30
CA ASP A 278 -15.86 12.56 -4.07
C ASP A 278 -15.14 13.45 -5.10
N GLU A 279 -15.26 13.10 -6.37
CA GLU A 279 -14.55 13.76 -7.48
C GLU A 279 -14.96 15.23 -7.64
N SER A 280 -16.13 15.61 -7.10
CA SER A 280 -16.64 16.98 -7.14
C SER A 280 -16.27 17.81 -5.92
N SER A 281 -15.64 17.21 -4.90
CA SER A 281 -15.37 17.87 -3.62
C SER A 281 -14.34 19.01 -3.75
N VAL A 282 -14.42 19.97 -2.83
CA VAL A 282 -13.46 21.09 -2.80
C VAL A 282 -12.07 20.60 -2.40
N GLU A 283 -12.01 19.53 -1.61
CA GLU A 283 -10.81 18.81 -1.19
C GLU A 283 -10.13 18.17 -2.39
N ARG A 284 -10.88 17.46 -3.25
CA ARG A 284 -10.36 16.91 -4.51
C ARG A 284 -9.82 17.99 -5.43
N GLN A 285 -10.55 19.09 -5.59
CA GLN A 285 -10.12 20.23 -6.40
C GLN A 285 -8.88 20.93 -5.82
N ALA A 286 -8.73 20.98 -4.49
CA ALA A 286 -7.54 21.51 -3.84
C ALA A 286 -6.29 20.68 -4.17
N LEU A 287 -6.38 19.35 -4.17
CA LEU A 287 -5.29 18.47 -4.58
C LEU A 287 -4.90 18.67 -6.05
N THR A 288 -5.90 18.71 -6.94
CA THR A 288 -5.66 18.94 -8.38
C THR A 288 -4.94 20.27 -8.63
N ARG A 289 -5.30 21.35 -7.92
CA ARG A 289 -4.62 22.65 -8.04
C ARG A 289 -3.16 22.62 -7.59
N GLN A 290 -2.79 21.68 -6.72
CA GLN A 290 -1.41 21.49 -6.25
C GLN A 290 -0.66 20.42 -7.05
N GLY A 291 -1.26 19.86 -8.10
CA GLY A 291 -0.65 18.79 -8.89
C GLY A 291 -0.52 17.47 -8.13
N ILE A 292 -1.35 17.27 -7.09
CA ILE A 292 -1.40 16.02 -6.33
C ILE A 292 -2.54 15.16 -6.88
N GLU A 293 -2.19 13.98 -7.38
CA GLU A 293 -3.11 13.00 -7.90
C GLU A 293 -3.67 12.12 -6.77
N VAL A 294 -4.81 11.49 -7.03
CA VAL A 294 -5.43 10.54 -6.10
C VAL A 294 -5.68 9.27 -6.90
N SER A 295 -5.10 8.18 -6.42
CA SER A 295 -5.15 6.89 -7.12
C SER A 295 -6.55 6.29 -7.20
N TRP A 296 -6.68 5.33 -8.11
CA TRP A 296 -7.86 4.50 -8.31
C TRP A 296 -7.41 3.10 -8.70
N ASP A 297 -8.27 2.12 -8.47
CA ASP A 297 -8.01 0.73 -8.87
C ASP A 297 -7.88 0.64 -10.40
N GLY A 298 -6.82 0.02 -10.89
CA GLY A 298 -6.45 -0.03 -12.31
C GLY A 298 -5.65 1.17 -12.81
N MET A 299 -5.23 2.10 -11.94
CA MET A 299 -4.31 3.16 -12.32
C MET A 299 -2.95 2.57 -12.73
N HIS A 300 -2.49 2.90 -13.93
CA HIS A 300 -1.18 2.52 -14.44
C HIS A 300 -0.23 3.73 -14.39
N ILE A 301 1.00 3.49 -13.90
CA ILE A 301 2.07 4.46 -13.80
C ILE A 301 3.29 3.86 -14.50
N GLU A 302 3.85 4.59 -15.47
CA GLU A 302 5.12 4.27 -16.12
C GLU A 302 6.16 5.30 -15.69
N LEU A 303 7.34 4.83 -15.29
CA LEU A 303 8.50 5.64 -14.91
C LEU A 303 9.73 5.26 -15.73
#